data_AF-A0A1Q5Y1B3-F1
#
_entry.id   AF-A0A1Q5Y1B3-F1
#
_cell.length_a   1.000
_cell.length_b   1.000
_cell.length_c   1.000
_cell.angle_alpha   90.00
_cell.angle_beta   90.00
_cell.angle_gamma   90.00
#
_symmetry.space_group_name_H-M   'P 1'
#
loop_
_entity.id
_entity.type
_entity.pdbx_description
1 polymer ?
#
loop_
_entity_poly.entity_id
_entity_poly.type
_entity_poly.pdbx_seq_one_letter_code
_entity_poly.pdbx_strand_id
1 'polypeptide(L)' 'MTGSGKRPPKGDVNAHRLSLEDEIRILRNRMEQLFAQENSFTSANVIEISSLLDLKINEYMRGHFRRR' A
#
# COMPACT_ATOMS: atom_id res chain seq x y z
N MET A 1 -29.27 -0.83 28.45
CA MET A 1 -28.56 -1.92 27.76
C MET A 1 -27.87 -1.36 26.52
N THR A 2 -26.70 -1.91 26.23
CA THR A 2 -25.70 -1.61 25.19
C THR A 2 -26.29 -1.15 23.84
N GLY A 3 -25.72 -0.16 23.15
CA GLY A 3 -24.52 -0.38 22.35
C GLY A 3 -24.12 0.85 21.54
N SER A 4 -22.80 0.98 21.39
CA SER A 4 -22.06 2.10 20.86
C SER A 4 -22.00 2.17 19.34
N GLY A 5 -21.68 3.38 18.84
CA GLY A 5 -21.05 3.61 17.53
C GLY A 5 -22.04 4.04 16.44
N LYS A 6 -21.77 5.04 15.60
CA LYS A 6 -20.49 5.56 15.12
C LYS A 6 -20.69 7.02 14.68
N ARG A 7 -19.86 7.95 15.18
CA ARG A 7 -19.65 9.24 14.51
C ARG A 7 -18.57 9.08 13.42
N PRO A 8 -18.63 9.89 12.35
CA PRO A 8 -17.97 9.66 11.06
C PRO A 8 -16.49 10.10 11.07
N PRO A 9 -15.72 9.78 10.01
CA PRO A 9 -15.51 10.82 9.02
C PRO A 9 -15.48 10.25 7.60
N LYS A 10 -16.36 10.78 6.73
CA LYS A 10 -16.03 10.88 5.30
C LYS A 10 -15.04 12.05 5.20
N GLY A 11 -13.81 11.78 5.62
CA GLY A 11 -12.69 12.70 5.55
C GLY A 11 -12.11 12.68 4.14
N ASP A 12 -12.25 13.83 3.48
CA ASP A 12 -11.23 14.38 2.59
C ASP A 12 -11.08 13.77 1.20
N VAL A 13 -11.92 14.29 0.30
CA VAL A 13 -11.74 14.39 -1.16
C VAL A 13 -10.50 15.20 -1.59
N ASN A 14 -9.47 15.28 -0.74
CA ASN A 14 -8.24 16.00 -1.03
C ASN A 14 -7.04 15.21 -0.51
N ALA A 15 -6.42 14.48 -1.45
CA ALA A 15 -4.98 14.45 -1.65
C ALA A 15 -4.13 14.66 -0.38
N HIS A 16 -4.27 13.80 0.60
CA HIS A 16 -3.15 13.56 1.50
C HIS A 16 -2.10 12.92 0.61
N ARG A 17 -1.02 13.66 0.28
CA ARG A 17 0.18 13.05 -0.32
C ARG A 17 0.56 11.91 0.61
N LEU A 18 0.21 10.68 0.21
CA LEU A 18 0.52 9.50 0.98
C LEU A 18 2.03 9.50 1.22
N SER A 19 2.44 9.20 2.45
CA SER A 19 3.86 9.01 2.71
C SER A 19 4.35 7.81 1.91
N LEU A 20 5.62 7.80 1.52
CA LEU A 20 6.21 6.66 0.81
C LEU A 20 5.96 5.34 1.56
N GLU A 21 5.98 5.37 2.90
CA GLU A 21 5.64 4.22 3.75
C GLU A 21 4.19 3.74 3.57
N ASP A 22 3.23 4.65 3.46
CA ASP A 22 1.82 4.31 3.24
C ASP A 22 1.61 3.73 1.85
N GLU A 23 2.28 4.28 0.84
CA GLU A 23 2.26 3.73 -0.52
C GLU A 23 2.81 2.29 -0.54
N ILE A 24 3.93 2.02 0.15
CA ILE A 24 4.51 0.67 0.29
C ILE A 24 3.52 -0.28 0.96
N ARG A 25 2.85 0.17 2.04
CA ARG A 25 1.87 -0.64 2.77
C ARG A 25 0.66 -0.99 1.89
N ILE A 26 0.14 -0.02 1.14
CA ILE A 26 -0.99 -0.23 0.23
C ILE A 26 -0.61 -1.21 -0.89
N LEU A 27 0.55 -1.03 -1.51
CA LEU A 27 1.05 -1.90 -2.58
C LEU A 27 1.25 -3.34 -2.08
N ARG A 28 1.81 -3.53 -0.87
CA ARG A 28 1.96 -4.85 -0.24
C ARG A 28 0.61 -5.54 -0.02
N ASN A 29 -0.33 -4.84 0.62
CA ASN A 29 -1.68 -5.39 0.86
C ASN A 29 -2.36 -5.77 -0.45
N ARG A 30 -2.19 -4.97 -1.51
CA ARG A 30 -2.79 -5.25 -2.82
C ARG A 30 -2.11 -6.44 -3.51
N MET A 31 -0.79 -6.58 -3.39
CA MET A 31 -0.07 -7.74 -3.89
C MET A 31 -0.53 -9.03 -3.21
N GLU A 32 -0.70 -9.01 -1.88
CA GLU A 32 -1.19 -10.18 -1.13
C GLU A 32 -2.62 -10.56 -1.54
N GLN A 33 -3.49 -9.58 -1.79
CA GLN A 33 -4.84 -9.82 -2.29
C GLN A 33 -4.84 -10.41 -3.71
N LEU A 34 -4.01 -9.88 -4.61
CA LEU A 34 -3.88 -10.42 -5.96
C LEU A 34 -3.30 -11.83 -5.95
N PHE A 35 -2.31 -12.09 -5.10
CA PHE A 35 -1.79 -13.43 -4.91
C PHE A 35 -2.86 -14.40 -4.40
N ALA A 36 -3.69 -13.98 -3.42
CA ALA A 36 -4.78 -14.80 -2.92
C ALA A 36 -5.85 -15.10 -3.99
N GLN A 37 -6.09 -14.17 -4.93
CA GLN A 37 -7.04 -14.34 -6.03
C GLN A 37 -6.48 -15.24 -7.14
N GLU A 38 -5.25 -14.98 -7.59
CA GLU A 38 -4.61 -15.69 -8.70
C GLU A 38 -4.02 -17.04 -8.27
N ASN A 39 -3.79 -17.22 -6.97
CA ASN A 39 -3.08 -18.34 -6.35
C ASN A 39 -1.71 -18.61 -7.00
N SER A 40 -1.08 -17.55 -7.52
CA SER A 40 0.16 -17.64 -8.28
C SER A 40 0.98 -16.37 -8.14
N PHE A 41 2.23 -16.54 -7.71
CA PHE A 41 3.22 -15.46 -7.66
C PHE A 41 3.77 -15.05 -9.03
N THR A 42 3.55 -15.88 -10.06
CA THR A 42 4.02 -15.62 -11.42
C THR A 42 2.91 -15.13 -12.35
N SER A 43 1.72 -14.86 -11.81
CA SER A 43 0.66 -14.19 -12.56
C SER A 43 1.12 -12.78 -12.95
N ALA A 44 0.74 -12.32 -14.15
CA ALA A 44 1.13 -11.01 -14.64
C ALA A 44 0.71 -9.88 -13.68
N ASN A 45 -0.47 -10.00 -13.07
CA ASN A 45 -1.00 -9.05 -12.09
C ASN A 45 -0.13 -8.97 -10.82
N VAL A 46 0.32 -10.11 -10.30
CA VAL A 46 1.18 -10.16 -9.10
C VAL A 46 2.60 -9.68 -9.42
N ILE A 47 3.13 -9.97 -10.61
CA ILE A 47 4.44 -9.47 -11.07
C ILE A 47 4.41 -7.94 -11.25
N GLU A 48 3.34 -7.40 -11.83
CA GLU A 48 3.22 -5.95 -12.06
C GLU A 48 3.18 -5.19 -10.73
N ILE A 49 2.33 -5.63 -9.79
CA ILE A 49 2.22 -4.99 -8.48
C ILE A 49 3.49 -5.18 -7.64
N SER A 50 4.19 -6.32 -7.75
CA SER A 50 5.47 -6.51 -7.05
C SER A 50 6.53 -5.56 -7.59
N SER A 51 6.60 -5.42 -8.92
CA SER A 51 7.54 -4.50 -9.58
C SER A 51 7.30 -3.05 -9.14
N LEU A 52 6.03 -2.64 -9.01
CA LEU A 52 5.67 -1.31 -8.49
C LEU A 52 6.05 -1.15 -7.01
N LEU A 53 5.84 -2.18 -6.19
CA LEU A 53 6.23 -2.20 -4.78
C LEU A 53 7.75 -2.05 -4.63
N ASP A 54 8.54 -2.77 -5.43
CA ASP A 54 10.00 -2.69 -5.44
C ASP A 54 10.49 -1.27 -5.78
N LEU A 55 9.88 -0.61 -6.77
CA LEU A 55 10.21 0.77 -7.11
C LEU A 55 9.99 1.72 -5.92
N LYS A 56 8.88 1.55 -5.20
CA LYS A 56 8.56 2.40 -4.05
C LYS A 56 9.47 2.12 -2.84
N ILE A 57 9.85 0.86 -2.60
CA ILE A 57 10.85 0.49 -1.61
C ILE A 57 12.20 1.11 -1.96
N ASN A 58 12.63 1.00 -3.22
CA ASN A 58 13.88 1.61 -3.69
C ASN A 58 13.89 3.13 -3.50
N GLU A 59 12.77 3.81 -3.76
CA GLU A 59 12.61 5.23 -3.52
C GLU A 59 12.75 5.58 -2.02
N TYR A 60 12.04 4.85 -1.15
CA TYR A 60 12.10 5.02 0.30
C TYR A 60 13.52 4.82 0.83
N MET A 61 14.18 3.74 0.40
CA MET A 61 15.55 3.42 0.80
C MET A 61 16.53 4.51 0.36
N ARG A 62 16.46 4.98 -0.89
CA ARG A 62 17.33 6.08 -1.39
C ARG A 62 17.12 7.38 -0.60
N GLY A 63 15.88 7.70 -0.24
CA GLY A 63 15.57 8.86 0.60
C GLY A 63 16.12 8.74 2.03
N HIS A 64 16.08 7.54 2.62
CA HIS A 64 16.63 7.27 3.94
C HIS A 64 18.16 7.26 3.96
N PHE A 65 18.82 6.67 2.97
CA PHE A 65 20.29 6.64 2.91
C PHE A 65 20.90 8.01 2.64
N ARG A 66 20.20 8.94 1.97
CA ARG A 66 20.68 10.31 1.75
C ARG A 66 20.56 11.23 2.97
N ARG A 67 19.82 10.83 4.00
CA ARG A 67 19.66 11.59 5.25
C ARG A 67 20.58 11.12 6.37
N ARG A 68 21.45 10.14 6.09
CA ARG A 68 22.34 9.51 7.06
C ARG A 68 23.78 9.95 6.85
#